data_AF-A0A3E1DWP8-F1
#
_entry.id   AF-A0A3E1DWP8-F1
#
_cell.length_a   1.000
_cell.length_b   1.000
_cell.length_c   1.000
_cell.angle_alpha   90.00
_cell.angle_beta   90.00
_cell.angle_gamma   90.00
#
_symmetry.space_group_name_H-M   'P 1'
#
loop_
_entity.id
_entity.type
_entity.pdbx_description
1 polymer ?
#
loop_
_entity_poly.entity_id
_entity_poly.type
_entity_poly.pdbx_seq_one_letter_code
_entity_poly.pdbx_strand_id
1 'polypeptide(L)' 'MQNNALLPLQLISTGLFLLLLFGGVWILNKYKRLFEFDPDMPSENSSSLNYNKLHVIALWLHALLLTGAFALLLH' A
#
# COMPACT_ATOMS: atom_id res chain seq x y z
N MET A 1 -27.45 15.93 11.24
CA MET A 1 -26.47 16.35 12.27
C MET A 1 -25.11 15.90 11.79
N GLN A 2 -24.20 16.83 11.48
CA GLN A 2 -22.83 16.49 11.10
C GLN A 2 -22.15 15.93 12.36
N ASN A 3 -21.85 14.63 12.35
CA ASN A 3 -21.17 13.99 13.47
C ASN A 3 -19.70 14.41 13.45
N ASN A 4 -19.40 15.56 14.06
CA ASN A 4 -18.04 16.12 14.13
C ASN A 4 -17.03 15.17 14.79
N ALA A 5 -17.50 14.17 15.52
CA ALA A 5 -16.67 13.10 16.09
C ALA A 5 -16.00 12.21 15.03
N LEU A 6 -16.57 12.11 13.82
CA LEU A 6 -16.04 11.25 12.75
C LEU A 6 -15.09 12.00 11.79
N LEU A 7 -15.02 13.34 11.87
CA LEU A 7 -14.16 14.16 11.02
C LEU A 7 -12.67 13.76 11.06
N PRO A 8 -12.06 13.49 12.24
CA PRO A 8 -10.66 13.04 12.29
C PRO A 8 -10.47 11.70 11.57
N LEU A 9 -11.43 10.79 11.74
CA LEU A 9 -11.38 9.47 11.12
C LEU A 9 -11.54 9.55 9.60
N GLN A 10 -12.47 10.38 9.11
CA GLN A 10 -12.63 10.67 7.67
C GLN A 10 -11.33 11.21 7.05
N LEU A 11 -10.68 12.18 7.70
CA LEU A 11 -9.42 12.76 7.22
C LEU A 11 -8.30 11.72 7.18
N ILE A 12 -8.17 10.90 8.23
CA ILE A 12 -7.16 9.84 8.28
C ILE A 12 -7.42 8.79 7.21
N SER A 13 -8.66 8.31 7.07
CA SER A 13 -9.03 7.30 6.08
C SER A 13 -8.85 7.80 4.65
N THR A 14 -9.26 9.04 4.36
CA THR A 14 -9.08 9.66 3.04
C THR A 14 -7.59 9.89 2.75
N GLY A 15 -6.83 10.37 3.74
CA GLY A 15 -5.40 10.55 3.63
C GLY A 15 -4.68 9.23 3.34
N LEU A 16 -4.99 8.17 4.09
CA LEU A 16 -4.44 6.83 3.88
C LEU A 16 -4.80 6.26 2.50
N PHE A 17 -6.04 6.46 2.05
CA PHE A 17 -6.47 6.04 0.72
C PHE A 17 -5.64 6.71 -0.38
N LEU A 18 -5.47 8.04 -0.32
CA LEU A 18 -4.66 8.77 -1.29
C LEU A 18 -3.18 8.33 -1.23
N LEU A 19 -2.64 8.15 -0.02
CA LEU A 19 -1.27 7.65 0.18
C LEU A 19 -1.07 6.27 -0.45
N LEU A 20 -2.03 5.35 -0.28
CA LEU A 20 -1.99 4.03 -0.89
C LEU A 20 -2.17 4.08 -2.41
N LEU A 21 -3.02 4.97 -2.92
CA LEU A 21 -3.24 5.15 -4.34
C LEU A 21 -1.95 5.58 -5.05
N PHE A 22 -1.32 6.66 -4.58
CA PHE A 22 -0.09 7.17 -5.20
C PHE A 22 1.15 6.37 -4.80
N GLY A 23 1.22 5.94 -3.54
CA GLY A 23 2.33 5.16 -3.01
C GLY A 23 2.45 3.81 -3.71
N GLY A 24 1.34 3.12 -3.98
CA GLY A 24 1.38 1.85 -4.71
C GLY A 24 1.85 2.00 -6.15
N VAL A 25 1.39 3.04 -6.87
CA VAL A 25 1.90 3.34 -8.22
C VAL A 25 3.41 3.59 -8.20
N TRP A 26 3.90 4.35 -7.22
CA TRP A 26 5.33 4.59 -7.04
C TRP A 26 6.10 3.28 -6.75
N ILE A 27 5.58 2.44 -5.85
CA ILE A 27 6.15 1.13 -5.52
C ILE A 27 6.21 0.23 -6.77
N LEU A 28 5.15 0.19 -7.59
CA LEU A 28 5.13 -0.63 -8.80
C LEU A 28 6.12 -0.14 -9.86
N ASN A 29 6.29 1.18 -9.99
CA ASN A 29 7.29 1.78 -10.89
C ASN A 29 8.73 1.55 -10.42
N LYS A 30 8.93 1.42 -9.11
CA LYS A 30 10.24 1.15 -8.49
C LYS A 30 10.39 -0.30 -8.03
N TYR A 31 9.48 -1.19 -8.46
CA TYR A 31 9.41 -2.57 -7.97
C TYR A 31 10.76 -3.29 -8.12
N LYS A 32 11.42 -3.14 -9.26
CA LYS A 32 12.73 -3.72 -9.51
C LYS A 32 13.78 -3.27 -8.48
N ARG A 33 13.84 -1.97 -8.20
CA ARG A 33 14.78 -1.42 -7.22
C ARG A 33 14.46 -1.83 -5.77
N LEU A 34 13.19 -2.08 -5.46
CA LEU A 34 12.73 -2.35 -4.10
C LEU A 34 12.71 -3.85 -3.74
N PHE A 35 12.48 -4.71 -4.73
CA PHE A 35 12.21 -6.14 -4.51
C PHE A 35 13.00 -7.08 -5.43
N GLU A 36 13.71 -6.58 -6.45
CA GLU A 36 14.59 -7.45 -7.25
C GLU A 36 15.86 -7.71 -6.43
N PHE A 37 16.28 -8.97 -6.42
CA PHE A 37 17.43 -9.45 -5.68
C PHE A 37 18.71 -8.75 -6.16
N ASP A 38 19.44 -8.11 -5.24
CA ASP A 38 20.77 -7.57 -5.51
C ASP A 38 21.80 -8.70 -5.34
N PRO A 39 22.42 -9.19 -6.43
CA PRO A 39 23.38 -10.28 -6.37
C PRO A 39 24.66 -9.93 -5.61
N ASP A 40 24.95 -8.63 -5.42
CA ASP A 40 26.11 -8.14 -4.69
C ASP A 40 25.81 -7.89 -3.20
N MET A 41 24.56 -8.04 -2.76
CA MET A 41 24.16 -7.89 -1.37
C MET A 41 24.11 -9.28 -0.69
N PRO A 42 25.05 -9.63 0.20
CA PRO A 42 25.07 -10.92 0.88
C PRO A 42 23.90 -11.01 1.86
N SER A 43 22.76 -11.49 1.41
CA SER A 43 21.61 -11.78 2.27
C SER A 43 21.75 -13.21 2.81
N GLU A 44 21.94 -13.36 4.12
CA GLU A 44 21.92 -14.67 4.81
C GLU A 44 20.61 -15.47 4.58
N ASN A 45 19.55 -14.81 4.08
CA ASN A 45 18.26 -15.40 3.75
C ASN A 45 17.95 -15.28 2.24
N SER A 46 18.66 -16.03 1.40
CA SER A 46 18.37 -16.15 -0.04
C SER A 46 16.93 -16.59 -0.35
N SER A 47 16.22 -17.18 0.62
CA SER A 47 14.82 -17.61 0.51
C SER A 47 13.80 -16.47 0.74
N SER A 48 14.19 -15.31 1.31
CA SER A 48 13.23 -14.30 1.78
C SER A 48 12.93 -13.15 0.81
N LEU A 49 13.57 -13.10 -0.37
CA LEU A 49 13.54 -11.89 -1.22
C LEU A 49 12.81 -12.05 -2.56
N ASN A 50 12.32 -13.23 -2.93
CA ASN A 50 11.54 -13.41 -4.16
C ASN A 50 10.04 -13.17 -3.93
N TYR A 51 9.67 -11.94 -3.57
CA TYR A 51 8.27 -11.55 -3.58
C TYR A 51 7.79 -11.41 -5.03
N ASN A 52 6.96 -12.33 -5.50
CA ASN A 52 6.36 -12.23 -6.83
C ASN A 52 5.61 -10.89 -6.99
N LYS A 53 5.86 -10.17 -8.09
CA LYS A 53 5.22 -8.90 -8.43
C LYS A 53 3.70 -8.97 -8.33
N LEU A 54 3.12 -10.12 -8.70
CA LEU A 54 1.69 -10.35 -8.58
C LEU A 54 1.20 -10.35 -7.12
N HIS A 55 1.97 -10.90 -6.18
CA HIS A 55 1.62 -10.84 -4.75
C HIS A 55 1.67 -9.40 -4.25
N VAL A 56 2.65 -8.61 -4.67
CA VAL A 56 2.75 -7.18 -4.30
C VAL A 56 1.58 -6.38 -4.86
N ILE A 57 1.20 -6.60 -6.13
CA ILE A 57 0.03 -5.96 -6.74
C ILE A 57 -1.25 -6.39 -6.02
N ALA A 58 -1.42 -7.69 -5.75
CA ALA A 58 -2.61 -8.20 -5.08
C ALA A 58 -2.77 -7.62 -3.68
N LEU A 59 -1.69 -7.56 -2.89
CA LEU A 59 -1.69 -6.97 -1.55
C LEU A 59 -1.99 -5.47 -1.61
N TRP A 60 -1.38 -4.75 -2.55
CA TRP A 60 -1.66 -3.34 -2.77
C TRP A 60 -3.13 -3.09 -3.11
N LEU A 61 -3.72 -3.87 -4.03
CA LEU A 61 -5.13 -3.75 -4.39
C LEU A 61 -6.05 -4.03 -3.21
N HIS A 62 -5.75 -5.04 -2.36
CA HIS A 62 -6.53 -5.30 -1.15
C HIS A 62 -6.47 -4.13 -0.17
N ALA A 63 -5.29 -3.57 0.07
CA ALA A 63 -5.13 -2.41 0.95
C ALA A 63 -5.85 -1.16 0.38
N LEU A 64 -5.78 -0.97 -0.94
CA LEU A 64 -6.47 0.14 -1.63
C LEU A 64 -7.99 0.00 -1.54
N LEU A 65 -8.54 -1.20 -1.78
CA LEU A 65 -9.97 -1.46 -1.67
C LEU A 65 -10.47 -1.29 -0.24
N LEU A 66 -9.72 -1.79 0.74
CA LEU A 66 -10.08 -1.66 2.16
C LEU A 66 -10.12 -0.19 2.57
N THR A 67 -9.05 0.57 2.29
CA THR A 67 -8.99 1.99 2.64
C THR A 67 -9.97 2.84 1.86
N GLY A 68 -10.24 2.50 0.59
CA GLY A 68 -11.27 3.14 -0.22
C GLY A 68 -12.68 2.88 0.32
N ALA A 69 -12.98 1.65 0.75
CA ALA A 69 -14.26 1.31 1.38
C ALA A 69 -14.46 2.09 2.68
N PHE A 70 -13.44 2.21 3.54
CA PHE A 70 -13.51 3.03 4.74
C PHE A 70 -13.65 4.52 4.43
N ALA A 71 -12.93 5.04 3.44
CA ALA A 71 -13.05 6.42 3.02
C ALA A 71 -14.47 6.74 2.51
N LEU A 72 -15.08 5.85 1.71
CA LEU A 72 -16.43 6.02 1.19
C LEU A 72 -17.53 5.83 2.25
N LEU A 73 -17.37 4.86 3.17
CA LEU A 73 -18.34 4.62 4.24
C LEU A 73 -18.38 5.75 5.27
N LEU A 74 -17.25 6.41 5.46
CA LEU A 74 -17.13 7.46 6.45
C LEU A 74 -17.50 8.83 5.90
N HIS A 75 -17.52 9.05 4.58
CA HIS A 75 -17.78 10.35 3.95
C HIS A 75 -19.28 10.64 3.75
#